data_AF-A8PDZ8-F1
#
_entry.id   AF-A8PDZ8-F1
#
_cell.length_a   1.000
_cell.length_b   1.000
_cell.length_c   1.000
_cell.angle_alpha   90.00
_cell.angle_beta   90.00
_cell.angle_gamma   90.00
#
_symmetry.space_group_name_H-M   'P 1'
#
loop_
_entity.id
_entity.type
_entity.pdbx_description
1 polymer ?
#
loop_
_entity_poly.entity_id
_entity_poly.type
_entity_poly.pdbx_seq_one_letter_code
_entity_poly.pdbx_strand_id
1 'polypeptide(L)'
;MAPGRKHEVKRRERVELYRCRLTRGGKKGRAKLKLLPHTPSKRNQSLSPRKHSSKSSVPQRSARRETEFFEGDVDHGEFVTFDLGGIGNSGSKTTHEYMGEWVPKERLYLHEILDQEALPNPLECHGCHGTILTDVWRCKDCLGKPVYCTDCCRQLHSTSPLHRVQLWKDSHFQPSWLWKSGVHVSLCKSGTCASTLAPDIETPDLAEHAHVEPALDWTDNEDLTFGAKPNQRLHPGSKIMCVVHTNGVHYLPFVFCRCAEAPSDEVQLLRHGFYPATFRDIRTVFTHALLDDYLLEMLECFTSTHHYYSKLRRVTNKNFPHSVPDRTRELRRAGRQWRRLKDLKRFGFGHTRKTPGRGEMALFCAACPQPGINLPEDWKDDRDDWKYQRSLVADGNFVLVHRKQKRQGEGDVFLKSGEGYMTERTRYKEHLKAAEERKESNRQVNMDYGFCEALKTTHTDELSKVLLVYDINCQYSKHLFERIEEADHLSINEKLTVIFGIGLFHVHGHQDSCFARYALTFIRGAGMSAGEILEPLWSVINLAAGPTSMMTLAQRDEALDDFILDNNWKKLLGLVPSICKRWEASRIELSIAEEDFELLDETASDAQRR
;
A
#
# COMPACT_ATOMS: atom_id res chain seq x y z
N MET A 1 53.33 -48.87 -9.73
CA MET A 1 54.05 -47.80 -10.46
C MET A 1 53.53 -47.72 -11.88
N ALA A 2 52.83 -46.64 -12.22
CA ALA A 2 52.79 -45.92 -13.50
C ALA A 2 51.68 -44.86 -13.38
N PRO A 3 51.99 -43.55 -13.51
CA PRO A 3 51.05 -42.47 -13.22
C PRO A 3 50.06 -42.24 -14.39
N GLY A 4 48.77 -42.12 -14.05
CA GLY A 4 47.70 -41.81 -15.00
C GLY A 4 47.86 -40.40 -15.59
N ARG A 5 47.88 -40.34 -16.93
CA ARG A 5 47.96 -39.10 -17.72
C ARG A 5 46.75 -38.20 -17.43
N LYS A 6 47.01 -36.97 -17.01
CA LYS A 6 46.03 -35.87 -17.02
C LYS A 6 45.51 -35.69 -18.45
N HIS A 7 44.20 -35.81 -18.66
CA HIS A 7 43.56 -35.30 -19.86
C HIS A 7 43.40 -33.79 -19.73
N GLU A 8 44.24 -33.04 -20.44
CA GLU A 8 44.03 -31.63 -20.72
C GLU A 8 42.83 -31.47 -21.66
N VAL A 9 41.76 -30.87 -21.16
CA VAL A 9 40.64 -30.42 -21.99
C VAL A 9 41.10 -29.18 -22.74
N LYS A 10 41.28 -29.32 -24.07
CA LYS A 10 41.57 -28.19 -24.96
C LYS A 10 40.43 -27.17 -24.91
N ARG A 11 40.74 -25.98 -24.42
CA ARG A 11 39.83 -24.83 -24.37
C ARG A 11 39.63 -24.28 -25.80
N ARG A 12 38.35 -24.17 -26.22
CA ARG A 12 37.79 -23.41 -27.37
C ARG A 12 37.26 -24.26 -28.53
N GLU A 13 36.00 -24.66 -28.43
CA GLU A 13 35.09 -24.56 -29.58
C GLU A 13 34.22 -23.32 -29.36
N ARG A 14 34.26 -22.38 -30.31
CA ARG A 14 33.37 -21.21 -30.31
C ARG A 14 31.99 -21.68 -30.73
N VAL A 15 30.99 -21.53 -29.89
CA VAL A 15 29.58 -21.56 -30.33
C VAL A 15 29.37 -20.33 -31.21
N GLU A 16 29.19 -20.51 -32.51
CA GLU A 16 28.80 -19.44 -33.42
C GLU A 16 27.31 -19.15 -33.23
N LEU A 17 26.99 -18.00 -32.65
CA LEU A 17 25.60 -17.53 -32.53
C LEU A 17 25.13 -17.05 -33.91
N TYR A 18 24.01 -17.57 -34.40
CA TYR A 18 23.37 -17.12 -35.64
C TYR A 18 22.12 -16.31 -35.31
N ARG A 19 21.87 -15.23 -36.07
CA ARG A 19 20.57 -14.53 -36.03
C ARG A 19 19.76 -14.90 -37.26
N CYS A 20 18.49 -15.22 -37.05
CA CYS A 20 17.58 -15.58 -38.12
C CYS A 20 16.90 -14.35 -38.72
N ARG A 21 16.86 -14.25 -40.06
CA ARG A 21 16.13 -13.18 -40.77
C ARG A 21 15.21 -13.80 -41.82
N LEU A 22 13.92 -13.49 -41.73
CA LEU A 22 12.95 -13.79 -42.78
C LEU A 22 13.12 -12.79 -43.93
N THR A 23 13.28 -13.31 -45.15
CA THR A 23 13.26 -12.50 -46.38
C THR A 23 12.09 -12.93 -47.25
N ARG A 24 11.21 -11.98 -47.62
CA ARG A 24 10.11 -12.22 -48.57
C ARG A 24 10.70 -12.33 -49.98
N GLY A 25 10.71 -13.53 -50.55
CA GLY A 25 11.09 -13.77 -51.94
C GLY A 25 9.92 -13.51 -52.89
N GLY A 26 10.18 -12.83 -54.01
CA GLY A 26 9.17 -12.41 -54.99
C GLY A 26 8.39 -13.55 -55.66
N LYS A 27 7.18 -13.18 -56.13
CA LYS A 27 6.24 -13.90 -57.01
C LYS A 27 6.21 -15.43 -56.84
N LYS A 28 5.88 -15.93 -55.64
CA LYS A 28 5.16 -17.20 -55.34
C LYS A 28 5.19 -17.56 -53.84
N GLY A 29 4.92 -16.58 -52.97
CA GLY A 29 4.38 -16.81 -51.61
C GLY A 29 5.15 -17.66 -50.57
N ARG A 30 6.34 -18.20 -50.84
CA ARG A 30 7.11 -18.98 -49.84
C ARG A 30 8.20 -18.12 -49.19
N ALA A 31 8.13 -17.95 -47.88
CA ALA A 31 9.18 -17.32 -47.08
C ALA A 31 10.40 -18.24 -47.00
N LYS A 32 11.61 -17.69 -47.16
CA LYS A 32 12.87 -18.41 -46.91
C LYS A 32 13.55 -17.83 -45.67
N LEU A 33 13.99 -18.73 -44.80
CA LEU A 33 14.77 -18.45 -43.60
C LEU A 33 16.26 -18.38 -43.96
N LYS A 34 16.97 -17.29 -43.60
CA LYS A 34 18.43 -17.19 -43.79
C LYS A 34 19.11 -16.95 -42.45
N LEU A 35 20.07 -17.81 -42.10
CA LEU A 35 20.91 -17.70 -40.91
C LEU A 35 22.13 -16.84 -41.22
N LEU A 36 22.42 -15.84 -40.36
CA LEU A 36 23.60 -14.96 -40.49
C LEU A 36 24.46 -15.04 -39.22
N PRO A 37 25.80 -15.15 -39.32
CA PRO A 37 26.69 -15.21 -38.16
C PRO A 37 26.68 -13.90 -37.36
N HIS A 38 26.64 -14.00 -36.03
CA HIS A 38 26.62 -12.85 -35.12
C HIS A 38 28.06 -12.41 -34.79
N THR A 39 28.50 -11.26 -35.30
CA THR A 39 29.77 -10.63 -34.88
C THR A 39 29.53 -9.67 -33.70
N PRO A 40 30.24 -9.81 -32.56
CA PRO A 40 30.14 -8.88 -31.44
C PRO A 40 31.00 -7.63 -31.69
N SER A 41 30.38 -6.45 -31.60
CA SER A 41 31.05 -5.14 -31.68
C SER A 41 31.85 -4.85 -30.40
N LYS A 42 33.12 -4.45 -30.54
CA LYS A 42 34.00 -4.01 -29.44
C LYS A 42 33.88 -2.49 -29.23
N ARG A 43 33.40 -2.04 -28.06
CA ARG A 43 33.64 -0.73 -27.38
C ARG A 43 32.73 -0.69 -26.14
N ASN A 44 33.09 -0.24 -24.93
CA ASN A 44 34.33 0.27 -24.34
C ASN A 44 34.21 0.08 -22.82
N GLN A 45 35.33 -0.20 -22.16
CA GLN A 45 35.49 -0.11 -20.71
C GLN A 45 35.62 1.37 -20.28
N SER A 46 35.28 1.62 -19.01
CA SER A 46 35.79 2.65 -18.10
C SER A 46 34.92 3.89 -17.76
N LEU A 47 34.74 4.03 -16.43
CA LEU A 47 34.68 5.22 -15.57
C LEU A 47 33.35 5.98 -15.32
N SER A 48 33.12 6.18 -14.01
CA SER A 48 32.04 6.90 -13.32
C SER A 48 32.19 8.45 -13.42
N PRO A 49 31.47 9.27 -12.60
CA PRO A 49 30.21 9.93 -12.95
C PRO A 49 30.31 11.47 -12.99
N ARG A 50 29.62 12.16 -13.92
CA ARG A 50 28.93 13.45 -13.66
C ARG A 50 28.26 14.09 -14.90
N LYS A 51 27.15 14.77 -14.57
CA LYS A 51 26.44 15.90 -15.21
C LYS A 51 25.34 15.62 -16.26
N HIS A 52 24.17 16.16 -15.90
CA HIS A 52 22.93 16.30 -16.64
C HIS A 52 23.09 16.80 -18.09
N SER A 53 22.30 16.26 -19.02
CA SER A 53 21.33 17.07 -19.78
C SER A 53 20.29 16.18 -20.48
N SER A 54 19.08 16.73 -20.56
CA SER A 54 17.86 16.21 -21.17
C SER A 54 17.97 15.90 -22.66
N LYS A 55 17.35 14.79 -23.10
CA LYS A 55 16.38 14.71 -24.22
C LYS A 55 15.99 13.25 -24.47
N SER A 56 14.73 12.91 -24.18
CA SER A 56 14.12 11.61 -24.51
C SER A 56 13.40 11.70 -25.86
N SER A 57 13.74 10.82 -26.80
CA SER A 57 12.88 10.47 -27.94
C SER A 57 12.56 8.97 -27.85
N VAL A 58 11.27 8.66 -27.72
CA VAL A 58 10.72 7.30 -27.66
C VAL A 58 10.24 6.90 -29.06
N PRO A 59 10.57 5.70 -29.59
CA PRO A 59 9.95 5.19 -30.80
C PRO A 59 8.66 4.42 -30.51
N GLN A 60 7.61 4.72 -31.27
CA GLN A 60 6.31 4.03 -31.27
C GLN A 60 6.42 2.58 -31.74
N ARG A 61 5.63 1.69 -31.11
CA ARG A 61 5.24 0.39 -31.66
C ARG A 61 3.76 0.16 -31.44
N SER A 62 3.02 0.07 -32.54
CA SER A 62 1.64 -0.43 -32.61
C SER A 62 1.58 -1.57 -33.62
N ALA A 63 1.05 -2.72 -33.19
CA ALA A 63 0.38 -3.68 -34.06
C ALA A 63 -0.51 -4.57 -33.17
N ARG A 64 -1.81 -4.25 -33.12
CA ARG A 64 -2.86 -5.14 -32.62
C ARG A 64 -3.18 -6.16 -33.70
N ARG A 65 -3.31 -7.43 -33.31
CA ARG A 65 -3.81 -8.53 -34.13
C ARG A 65 -5.34 -8.49 -34.10
N GLU A 66 -5.97 -8.50 -35.27
CA GLU A 66 -7.40 -8.75 -35.44
C GLU A 66 -7.67 -10.26 -35.35
N THR A 67 -8.75 -10.62 -34.66
CA THR A 67 -9.29 -11.97 -34.55
C THR A 67 -10.52 -12.07 -35.44
N GLU A 68 -10.45 -12.88 -36.50
CA GLU A 68 -11.57 -13.24 -37.36
C GLU A 68 -12.46 -14.26 -36.62
N PHE A 69 -13.76 -13.97 -36.53
CA PHE A 69 -14.80 -14.88 -36.02
C PHE A 69 -15.47 -15.60 -37.20
N PHE A 70 -15.78 -16.88 -36.99
CA PHE A 70 -16.44 -17.80 -37.92
C PHE A 70 -17.82 -17.30 -38.40
N GLU A 71 -18.08 -17.38 -39.70
CA GLU A 71 -19.41 -17.25 -40.31
C GLU A 71 -20.16 -18.59 -40.24
N GLY A 72 -21.35 -18.58 -39.64
CA GLY A 72 -22.34 -19.65 -39.69
C GLY A 72 -23.70 -19.05 -40.00
N ASP A 73 -24.44 -19.70 -40.90
CA ASP A 73 -25.69 -19.26 -41.54
C ASP A 73 -26.72 -18.58 -40.63
N VAL A 74 -27.25 -17.44 -41.07
CA VAL A 74 -28.37 -16.73 -40.42
C VAL A 74 -29.49 -16.46 -41.43
N ASP A 75 -30.68 -16.84 -40.99
CA ASP A 75 -32.00 -16.80 -41.60
C ASP A 75 -32.37 -15.46 -42.30
N HIS A 76 -33.00 -15.55 -43.47
CA HIS A 76 -33.40 -14.40 -44.31
C HIS A 76 -34.70 -13.76 -43.79
N GLY A 77 -34.60 -12.94 -42.74
CA GLY A 77 -35.63 -11.97 -42.37
C GLY A 77 -35.33 -10.58 -42.95
N GLU A 78 -36.32 -9.91 -43.54
CA GLU A 78 -36.19 -8.50 -43.96
C GLU A 78 -35.91 -7.60 -42.75
N PHE A 79 -34.66 -7.14 -42.63
CA PHE A 79 -34.29 -6.09 -41.68
C PHE A 79 -34.45 -4.72 -42.33
N VAL A 80 -35.33 -3.89 -41.76
CA VAL A 80 -35.39 -2.46 -42.06
C VAL A 80 -34.09 -1.82 -41.61
N THR A 81 -33.31 -1.29 -42.56
CA THR A 81 -32.05 -0.62 -42.29
C THR A 81 -32.30 0.71 -41.58
N PHE A 82 -31.85 0.80 -40.32
CA PHE A 82 -31.66 2.11 -39.68
C PHE A 82 -30.31 2.67 -40.14
N ASP A 83 -30.32 3.88 -40.70
CA ASP A 83 -29.09 4.60 -41.01
C ASP A 83 -28.40 5.04 -39.71
N LEU A 84 -27.46 4.22 -39.25
CA LEU A 84 -26.53 4.53 -38.15
C LEU A 84 -25.31 5.35 -38.65
N GLY A 85 -25.38 6.00 -39.82
CA GLY A 85 -24.31 6.79 -40.43
C GLY A 85 -23.80 7.99 -39.60
N GLY A 86 -24.38 8.26 -38.42
CA GLY A 86 -23.93 9.28 -37.48
C GLY A 86 -23.39 8.76 -36.14
N ILE A 87 -23.52 7.46 -35.83
CA ILE A 87 -22.96 6.86 -34.60
C ILE A 87 -21.77 5.99 -35.00
N GLY A 88 -20.84 6.60 -35.72
CA GLY A 88 -19.49 6.08 -35.77
C GLY A 88 -19.00 5.98 -34.33
N ASN A 89 -18.50 4.82 -33.94
CA ASN A 89 -17.80 4.61 -32.69
C ASN A 89 -16.58 5.54 -32.70
N SER A 90 -16.77 6.82 -32.31
CA SER A 90 -15.71 7.81 -32.28
C SER A 90 -14.71 7.26 -31.29
N GLY A 91 -13.58 6.73 -31.78
CA GLY A 91 -12.53 6.22 -30.91
C GLY A 91 -12.30 7.22 -29.80
N SER A 92 -12.21 6.75 -28.55
CA SER A 92 -12.07 7.65 -27.40
C SER A 92 -10.93 8.62 -27.69
N LYS A 93 -11.19 9.92 -27.58
CA LYS A 93 -10.18 10.94 -27.88
C LYS A 93 -8.88 10.63 -27.13
N THR A 94 -7.76 10.79 -27.81
CA THR A 94 -6.46 10.62 -27.19
C THR A 94 -6.20 11.73 -26.17
N THR A 95 -5.30 11.49 -25.22
CA THR A 95 -4.87 12.54 -24.27
C THR A 95 -4.40 13.80 -24.98
N HIS A 96 -3.73 13.67 -26.12
CA HIS A 96 -3.25 14.81 -26.91
C HIS A 96 -4.39 15.61 -27.55
N GLU A 97 -5.44 14.92 -28.02
CA GLU A 97 -6.62 15.57 -28.59
C GLU A 97 -7.38 16.39 -27.53
N TYR A 98 -7.56 15.83 -26.33
CA TYR A 98 -8.14 16.58 -25.21
C TYR A 98 -7.33 17.83 -24.84
N MET A 99 -6.00 17.72 -24.79
CA MET A 99 -5.15 18.88 -24.51
C MET A 99 -5.23 19.92 -25.64
N GLY A 100 -5.30 19.48 -26.91
CA GLY A 100 -5.50 20.36 -28.06
C GLY A 100 -6.81 21.15 -28.00
N GLU A 101 -7.89 20.53 -27.51
CA GLU A 101 -9.18 21.19 -27.28
C GLU A 101 -9.18 22.16 -26.08
N TRP A 102 -8.31 21.91 -25.09
CA TRP A 102 -8.20 22.76 -23.90
C TRP A 102 -7.37 24.02 -24.14
N VAL A 103 -6.33 23.97 -24.97
CA VAL A 103 -5.44 25.13 -25.21
C VAL A 103 -6.22 26.41 -25.58
N PRO A 104 -7.19 26.40 -26.50
CA PRO A 104 -8.01 27.59 -26.78
C PRO A 104 -8.86 28.07 -25.59
N LYS A 105 -9.18 27.19 -24.62
CA LYS A 105 -10.00 27.46 -23.44
C LYS A 105 -9.20 27.96 -22.24
N GLU A 106 -7.85 27.92 -22.29
CA GLU A 106 -6.98 28.28 -21.16
C GLU A 106 -7.31 29.67 -20.60
N ARG A 107 -7.43 30.69 -21.47
CA ARG A 107 -7.73 32.06 -21.05
C ARG A 107 -9.10 32.20 -20.39
N LEU A 108 -10.11 31.53 -20.95
CA LEU A 108 -11.45 31.50 -20.38
C LEU A 108 -11.42 30.88 -18.98
N TYR A 109 -10.77 29.71 -18.84
CA TYR A 109 -10.72 29.02 -17.55
C TYR A 109 -9.94 29.81 -16.51
N LEU A 110 -8.85 30.46 -16.91
CA LEU A 110 -8.09 31.34 -16.02
C LEU A 110 -8.95 32.51 -15.51
N HIS A 111 -9.72 33.16 -16.39
CA HIS A 111 -10.64 34.23 -16.02
C HIS A 111 -11.65 33.76 -14.95
N GLU A 112 -12.35 32.65 -15.22
CA GLU A 112 -13.34 32.09 -14.29
C GLU A 112 -12.73 31.65 -12.94
N ILE A 113 -11.47 31.19 -12.94
CA ILE A 113 -10.75 30.84 -11.71
C ILE A 113 -10.36 32.10 -10.91
N LEU A 114 -9.94 33.18 -11.59
CA LEU A 114 -9.58 34.44 -10.95
C LEU A 114 -10.80 35.17 -10.40
N ASP A 115 -11.94 35.12 -11.09
CA ASP A 115 -13.20 35.70 -10.62
C ASP A 115 -13.66 35.08 -9.29
N GLN A 116 -13.38 33.79 -9.07
CA GLN A 116 -13.64 33.13 -7.77
C GLN A 116 -12.80 33.69 -6.62
N GLU A 117 -11.72 34.43 -6.90
CA GLU A 117 -10.90 35.04 -5.86
C GLU A 117 -11.39 36.47 -5.50
N ALA A 118 -12.20 37.11 -6.35
CA ALA A 118 -12.78 38.44 -6.12
C ALA A 118 -13.99 38.44 -5.17
N LEU A 119 -14.38 39.61 -4.66
CA LEU A 119 -15.65 39.77 -3.93
C LEU A 119 -16.84 39.65 -4.91
N PRO A 120 -17.95 39.01 -4.50
CA PRO A 120 -19.15 39.01 -5.32
C PRO A 120 -19.75 40.42 -5.42
N ASN A 121 -20.39 40.69 -6.56
CA ASN A 121 -21.14 41.90 -6.82
C ASN A 121 -22.57 41.51 -7.26
N PRO A 122 -23.62 41.79 -6.48
CA PRO A 122 -23.62 42.53 -5.21
C PRO A 122 -22.97 41.76 -4.04
N LEU A 123 -22.48 42.50 -3.04
CA LEU A 123 -21.86 41.92 -1.83
C LEU A 123 -22.94 41.46 -0.83
N GLU A 124 -23.49 40.28 -1.09
CA GLU A 124 -24.54 39.68 -0.29
C GLU A 124 -24.08 38.42 0.44
N CYS A 125 -24.56 38.24 1.66
CA CYS A 125 -24.31 37.04 2.43
C CYS A 125 -25.10 35.86 1.84
N HIS A 126 -24.42 34.76 1.55
CA HIS A 126 -25.07 33.55 1.04
C HIS A 126 -26.09 32.92 2.02
N GLY A 127 -25.96 33.18 3.33
CA GLY A 127 -26.85 32.61 4.34
C GLY A 127 -28.12 33.41 4.60
N CYS A 128 -27.99 34.72 4.87
CA CYS A 128 -29.13 35.59 5.19
C CYS A 128 -29.61 36.44 4.02
N HIS A 129 -28.93 36.42 2.86
CA HIS A 129 -29.16 37.28 1.71
C HIS A 129 -29.10 38.78 1.99
N GLY A 130 -28.61 39.18 3.17
CA GLY A 130 -28.39 40.58 3.52
C GLY A 130 -27.06 41.10 2.99
N THR A 131 -26.99 42.42 2.75
CA THR A 131 -25.73 43.10 2.41
C THR A 131 -24.73 42.96 3.56
N ILE A 132 -23.50 42.55 3.25
CA ILE A 132 -22.44 42.41 4.27
C ILE A 132 -21.83 43.80 4.50
N LEU A 133 -21.99 44.33 5.71
CA LEU A 133 -21.48 45.67 6.08
C LEU A 133 -20.13 45.64 6.82
N THR A 134 -19.71 44.47 7.30
CA THR A 134 -18.55 44.31 8.18
C THR A 134 -17.57 43.28 7.61
N ASP A 135 -17.13 42.32 8.43
CA ASP A 135 -16.18 41.27 8.05
C ASP A 135 -16.80 40.30 7.04
N VAL A 136 -16.20 40.21 5.85
CA VAL A 136 -16.59 39.26 4.80
C VAL A 136 -15.81 37.96 4.95
N TRP A 137 -16.51 36.91 5.36
CA TRP A 137 -15.94 35.57 5.52
C TRP A 137 -16.13 34.74 4.26
N ARG A 138 -15.11 34.02 3.81
CA ARG A 138 -15.21 33.03 2.74
C ARG A 138 -14.85 31.65 3.29
N CYS A 139 -15.66 30.64 2.99
CA CYS A 139 -15.28 29.25 3.27
C CYS A 139 -14.67 28.60 2.03
N LYS A 140 -13.50 27.97 2.18
CA LYS A 140 -12.81 27.28 1.09
C LYS A 140 -13.31 25.87 0.84
N ASP A 141 -13.92 25.26 1.85
CA ASP A 141 -14.35 23.87 1.82
C ASP A 141 -15.84 23.73 1.43
N CYS A 142 -16.63 24.81 1.56
CA CYS A 142 -17.99 24.86 1.03
C CYS A 142 -17.99 24.95 -0.51
N LEU A 143 -18.92 24.23 -1.14
CA LEU A 143 -19.09 24.24 -2.60
C LEU A 143 -19.36 25.67 -3.09
N GLY A 144 -18.62 26.10 -4.13
CA GLY A 144 -18.77 27.42 -4.74
C GLY A 144 -18.07 28.57 -4.01
N LYS A 145 -17.29 28.29 -2.95
CA LYS A 145 -16.58 29.31 -2.14
C LYS A 145 -17.44 30.54 -1.73
N PRO A 146 -18.66 30.34 -1.19
CA PRO A 146 -19.57 31.43 -0.85
C PRO A 146 -19.00 32.36 0.23
N VAL A 147 -19.49 33.61 0.21
CA VAL A 147 -19.19 34.62 1.23
C VAL A 147 -20.32 34.74 2.26
N TYR A 148 -19.96 35.05 3.50
CA TYR A 148 -20.85 35.12 4.64
C TYR A 148 -20.54 36.33 5.53
N CYS A 149 -21.56 36.87 6.19
CA CYS A 149 -21.34 37.69 7.38
C CYS A 149 -20.86 36.82 8.55
N THR A 150 -20.33 37.44 9.61
CA THR A 150 -19.80 36.74 10.79
C THR A 150 -20.80 35.76 11.42
N ASP A 151 -22.05 36.17 11.60
CA ASP A 151 -23.07 35.33 12.25
C ASP A 151 -23.45 34.10 11.42
N CYS A 152 -23.71 34.28 10.12
CA CYS A 152 -24.00 33.17 9.22
C CYS A 152 -22.80 32.23 9.10
N CYS A 153 -21.57 32.77 9.06
CA CYS A 153 -20.34 31.98 9.07
C CYS A 153 -20.26 31.12 10.34
N ARG A 154 -20.51 31.70 11.52
CA ARG A 154 -20.51 30.97 12.80
C ARG A 154 -21.58 29.89 12.85
N GLN A 155 -22.81 30.22 12.48
CA GLN A 155 -23.94 29.29 12.53
C GLN A 155 -23.73 28.09 11.60
N LEU A 156 -23.36 28.34 10.35
CA LEU A 156 -23.12 27.28 9.36
C LEU A 156 -22.00 26.33 9.78
N HIS A 157 -20.91 26.88 10.32
CA HIS A 157 -19.74 26.09 10.71
C HIS A 157 -19.80 25.55 12.14
N SER A 158 -20.92 25.73 12.86
CA SER A 158 -21.13 25.07 14.16
C SER A 158 -21.16 23.55 14.05
N THR A 159 -21.70 23.02 12.94
CA THR A 159 -21.71 21.58 12.61
C THR A 159 -20.48 21.14 11.82
N SER A 160 -19.74 22.07 11.24
CA SER A 160 -18.53 21.82 10.44
C SER A 160 -17.35 22.70 10.91
N PRO A 161 -16.89 22.53 12.16
CA PRO A 161 -15.97 23.47 12.81
C PRO A 161 -14.52 23.40 12.29
N LEU A 162 -14.23 22.44 11.41
CA LEU A 162 -12.90 22.19 10.86
C LEU A 162 -12.74 22.69 9.42
N HIS A 163 -13.73 23.38 8.84
CA HIS A 163 -13.57 23.98 7.53
C HIS A 163 -12.52 25.09 7.53
N ARG A 164 -11.78 25.22 6.41
CA ARG A 164 -10.84 26.33 6.21
C ARG A 164 -11.58 27.57 5.74
N VAL A 165 -11.33 28.69 6.40
CA VAL A 165 -11.94 29.98 6.07
C VAL A 165 -10.88 31.04 5.75
N GLN A 166 -11.31 32.06 5.04
CA GLN A 166 -10.58 33.28 4.76
C GLN A 166 -11.42 34.48 5.19
N LEU A 167 -10.73 35.57 5.47
CA LEU A 167 -11.33 36.85 5.80
C LEU A 167 -10.86 37.87 4.77
N TRP A 168 -11.78 38.64 4.20
CA TRP A 168 -11.42 39.77 3.36
C TRP A 168 -10.78 40.86 4.23
N LYS A 169 -9.52 41.20 3.96
CA LYS A 169 -8.86 42.36 4.56
C LYS A 169 -8.24 43.19 3.46
N ASP A 170 -8.43 44.50 3.56
CA ASP A 170 -7.94 45.51 2.64
C ASP A 170 -8.35 45.21 1.19
N SER A 171 -7.50 44.49 0.45
CA SER A 171 -7.65 44.18 -0.97
C SER A 171 -7.75 42.70 -1.32
N HIS A 172 -7.63 41.77 -0.36
CA HIS A 172 -7.59 40.35 -0.67
C HIS A 172 -8.10 39.45 0.47
N PHE A 173 -8.37 38.19 0.12
CA PHE A 173 -8.69 37.14 1.10
C PHE A 173 -7.43 36.58 1.76
N GLN A 174 -7.25 36.86 3.05
CA GLN A 174 -6.21 36.24 3.86
C GLN A 174 -6.74 35.02 4.62
N PRO A 175 -5.90 34.02 4.94
CA PRO A 175 -6.27 32.91 5.82
C PRO A 175 -6.83 33.40 7.15
N SER A 176 -7.89 32.76 7.63
CA SER A 176 -8.46 33.04 8.95
C SER A 176 -8.93 31.73 9.62
N TRP A 177 -9.50 31.85 10.81
CA TRP A 177 -9.79 30.72 11.68
C TRP A 177 -11.20 30.84 12.26
N LEU A 178 -11.96 29.74 12.22
CA LEU A 178 -13.37 29.73 12.62
C LEU A 178 -13.60 30.13 14.08
N TRP A 179 -12.62 29.93 14.96
CA TRP A 179 -12.74 30.41 16.34
C TRP A 179 -12.92 31.94 16.42
N LYS A 180 -12.37 32.70 15.45
CA LYS A 180 -12.49 34.17 15.41
C LYS A 180 -13.90 34.64 15.09
N SER A 181 -14.72 33.82 14.42
CA SER A 181 -16.16 34.10 14.26
C SER A 181 -16.99 33.60 15.45
N GLY A 182 -16.36 32.95 16.45
CA GLY A 182 -17.03 32.42 17.64
C GLY A 182 -17.39 30.92 17.57
N VAL A 183 -16.89 30.19 16.56
CA VAL A 183 -17.12 28.74 16.47
C VAL A 183 -16.33 28.01 17.56
N HIS A 184 -16.99 27.08 18.22
CA HIS A 184 -16.43 26.18 19.23
C HIS A 184 -17.02 24.78 19.09
N VAL A 185 -16.37 23.78 19.68
CA VAL A 185 -16.85 22.40 19.71
C VAL A 185 -17.50 22.13 21.07
N SER A 186 -18.80 21.89 21.09
CA SER A 186 -19.50 21.45 22.30
C SER A 186 -19.60 19.94 22.33
N LEU A 187 -19.08 19.31 23.40
CA LEU A 187 -19.21 17.87 23.66
C LEU A 187 -20.43 17.55 24.53
N CYS A 188 -21.17 18.57 24.96
CA CYS A 188 -22.36 18.45 25.80
C CYS A 188 -23.63 18.36 24.94
N LYS A 189 -24.25 17.17 24.90
CA LYS A 189 -25.46 16.91 24.10
C LYS A 189 -26.64 17.84 24.44
N SER A 190 -26.82 18.18 25.71
CA SER A 190 -27.94 19.01 26.16
C SER A 190 -27.72 20.51 25.95
N GLY A 191 -26.52 20.93 25.53
CA GLY A 191 -26.15 22.35 25.42
C GLY A 191 -26.05 23.11 26.76
N THR A 192 -26.51 22.52 27.88
CA THR A 192 -26.54 23.17 29.21
C THR A 192 -25.17 23.65 29.69
N CYS A 193 -24.11 22.87 29.45
CA CYS A 193 -22.75 23.29 29.81
C CYS A 193 -22.23 24.46 28.97
N ALA A 194 -22.83 24.71 27.80
CA ALA A 194 -22.54 25.87 26.97
C ALA A 194 -23.40 27.09 27.32
N SER A 195 -24.51 26.95 28.07
CA SER A 195 -25.44 28.04 28.40
C SER A 195 -25.30 28.60 29.82
N THR A 196 -24.40 28.08 30.66
CA THR A 196 -23.98 28.71 31.94
C THR A 196 -23.16 30.02 31.75
N LEU A 197 -23.34 30.71 30.63
CA LEU A 197 -22.59 31.89 30.21
C LEU A 197 -23.19 33.15 30.86
N ALA A 198 -22.62 33.61 31.97
CA ALA A 198 -22.64 35.05 32.24
C ALA A 198 -21.71 35.73 31.22
N PRO A 199 -22.13 36.82 30.57
CA PRO A 199 -21.23 37.69 29.85
C PRO A 199 -20.54 38.60 30.87
N ASP A 200 -19.52 38.10 31.55
CA ASP A 200 -18.60 38.96 32.29
C ASP A 200 -17.21 38.77 31.69
N ILE A 201 -16.78 39.77 30.92
CA ILE A 201 -15.67 40.64 31.31
C ILE A 201 -15.57 41.75 30.28
N GLU A 202 -15.89 42.94 30.76
CA GLU A 202 -15.49 44.24 30.27
C GLU A 202 -14.06 44.21 29.74
N THR A 203 -13.81 44.91 28.64
CA THR A 203 -12.50 45.33 28.20
C THR A 203 -11.67 45.91 29.35
N PRO A 204 -10.54 45.31 29.74
CA PRO A 204 -9.50 46.02 30.46
C PRO A 204 -8.45 46.42 29.43
N ASP A 205 -8.47 47.70 29.12
CA ASP A 205 -7.36 48.42 28.51
C ASP A 205 -6.13 48.23 29.41
N LEU A 206 -5.20 47.36 29.02
CA LEU A 206 -3.89 47.22 29.67
C LEU A 206 -2.82 47.00 28.59
N ALA A 207 -2.53 48.08 27.88
CA ALA A 207 -1.19 48.33 27.39
C ALA A 207 -0.28 48.58 28.60
N GLU A 208 0.45 47.56 29.08
CA GLU A 208 1.60 47.78 29.96
C GLU A 208 2.77 46.84 29.61
N HIS A 209 3.66 47.43 28.81
CA HIS A 209 5.12 47.28 28.76
C HIS A 209 5.78 46.14 29.56
N ALA A 210 6.08 45.03 28.87
CA ALA A 210 7.29 44.29 29.15
C ALA A 210 8.44 44.95 28.37
N HIS A 211 9.37 45.59 29.08
CA HIS A 211 10.62 46.07 28.50
C HIS A 211 11.43 44.88 27.97
N VAL A 212 11.37 44.66 26.66
CA VAL A 212 12.31 43.82 25.92
C VAL A 212 13.25 44.79 25.21
N GLU A 213 14.55 44.64 25.45
CA GLU A 213 15.57 45.44 24.76
C GLU A 213 15.43 45.30 23.24
N PRO A 214 15.64 46.38 22.46
CA PRO A 214 15.44 46.35 21.02
C PRO A 214 16.57 45.59 20.36
N ALA A 215 16.40 44.28 20.21
CA ALA A 215 17.11 43.55 19.17
C ALA A 215 16.56 44.05 17.83
N LEU A 216 17.40 44.78 17.10
CA LEU A 216 17.20 45.13 15.69
C LEU A 216 17.19 43.85 14.86
N ASP A 217 16.05 43.15 14.81
CA ASP A 217 15.78 42.11 13.83
C ASP A 217 14.38 42.33 13.25
N TRP A 218 14.31 42.53 11.93
CA TRP A 218 13.09 42.79 11.18
C TRP A 218 12.17 41.56 11.06
N THR A 219 12.34 40.55 11.92
CA THR A 219 11.72 39.22 11.76
C THR A 219 10.85 38.74 12.92
N ASP A 220 10.81 39.43 14.07
CA ASP A 220 10.18 38.90 15.29
C ASP A 220 8.79 39.48 15.66
N ASN A 221 8.23 40.41 14.89
CA ASN A 221 6.96 41.08 15.25
C ASN A 221 5.74 40.77 14.36
N GLU A 222 5.86 39.91 13.35
CA GLU A 222 4.71 39.55 12.50
C GLU A 222 4.14 38.17 12.85
N ASP A 223 2.85 38.12 13.21
CA ASP A 223 2.15 36.85 13.42
C ASP A 223 1.86 36.14 12.08
N LEU A 224 2.82 35.33 11.65
CA LEU A 224 2.76 34.50 10.44
C LEU A 224 1.71 33.37 10.51
N THR A 225 0.99 33.23 11.62
CA THR A 225 -0.09 32.26 11.79
C THR A 225 -1.47 32.84 11.48
N PHE A 226 -1.55 34.16 11.26
CA PHE A 226 -2.80 34.90 11.07
C PHE A 226 -3.73 34.73 12.27
N GLY A 227 -3.20 34.75 13.50
CA GLY A 227 -3.92 34.48 14.73
C GLY A 227 -4.51 33.08 14.73
N ALA A 228 -3.70 32.04 14.49
CA ALA A 228 -4.19 30.67 14.43
C ALA A 228 -4.75 30.18 15.75
N LYS A 229 -4.12 30.56 16.85
CA LYS A 229 -4.48 30.13 18.19
C LYS A 229 -5.07 31.31 18.97
N PRO A 230 -6.21 31.15 19.65
CA PRO A 230 -6.74 32.19 20.53
C PRO A 230 -5.77 32.49 21.69
N ASN A 231 -5.59 33.77 22.01
CA ASN A 231 -4.75 34.22 23.13
C ASN A 231 -5.39 33.96 24.50
N GLN A 232 -6.71 33.93 24.56
CA GLN A 232 -7.50 33.77 25.79
C GLN A 232 -8.59 32.71 25.60
N ARG A 233 -9.16 32.23 26.72
CA ARG A 233 -10.31 31.32 26.69
C ARG A 233 -11.56 32.13 26.29
N LEU A 234 -12.15 31.79 25.15
CA LEU A 234 -13.34 32.48 24.63
C LEU A 234 -14.62 32.17 25.42
N HIS A 235 -14.64 31.04 26.14
CA HIS A 235 -15.75 30.65 27.01
C HIS A 235 -15.24 30.20 28.39
N PRO A 236 -15.97 30.51 29.48
CA PRO A 236 -15.71 29.96 30.81
C PRO A 236 -15.65 28.43 30.77
N GLY A 237 -14.58 27.85 31.32
CA GLY A 237 -14.37 26.39 31.34
C GLY A 237 -13.98 25.76 29.99
N SER A 238 -13.91 26.52 28.89
CA SER A 238 -13.44 25.97 27.60
C SER A 238 -11.94 25.71 27.58
N LYS A 239 -11.55 24.69 26.81
CA LYS A 239 -10.17 24.30 26.58
C LYS A 239 -9.82 24.48 25.12
N ILE A 240 -8.80 25.29 24.83
CA ILE A 240 -8.29 25.41 23.45
C ILE A 240 -7.48 24.17 23.12
N MET A 241 -7.88 23.46 22.07
CA MET A 241 -7.23 22.23 21.63
C MET A 241 -6.70 22.38 20.21
N CYS A 242 -5.54 21.79 19.97
CA CYS A 242 -4.98 21.60 18.63
C CYS A 242 -5.65 20.39 17.98
N VAL A 243 -6.37 20.60 16.88
CA VAL A 243 -7.06 19.55 16.13
C VAL A 243 -6.33 19.34 14.81
N VAL A 244 -5.80 18.14 14.60
CA VAL A 244 -5.18 17.77 13.33
C VAL A 244 -6.22 17.04 12.48
N HIS A 245 -6.50 17.59 11.30
CA HIS A 245 -7.50 17.12 10.35
C HIS A 245 -6.91 17.02 8.92
N THR A 246 -7.61 16.35 8.01
CA THR A 246 -7.12 16.07 6.64
C THR A 246 -6.83 17.35 5.83
N ASN A 247 -7.53 18.44 6.14
CA ASN A 247 -7.34 19.77 5.55
C ASN A 247 -6.38 20.68 6.34
N GLY A 248 -5.67 20.16 7.35
CA GLY A 248 -4.65 20.91 8.10
C GLY A 248 -4.80 20.87 9.63
N VAL A 249 -4.11 21.79 10.30
CA VAL A 249 -4.05 21.90 11.75
C VAL A 249 -4.88 23.11 12.20
N HIS A 250 -5.78 22.88 13.15
CA HIS A 250 -6.73 23.87 13.67
C HIS A 250 -6.55 24.08 15.17
N TYR A 251 -6.98 25.24 15.65
CA TYR A 251 -7.18 25.49 17.07
C TYR A 251 -8.63 25.90 17.29
N LEU A 252 -9.31 25.20 18.19
CA LEU A 252 -10.71 25.47 18.53
C LEU A 252 -10.91 25.40 20.05
N PRO A 253 -11.81 26.23 20.60
CA PRO A 253 -12.31 26.03 21.96
C PRO A 253 -13.20 24.79 22.03
N PHE A 254 -12.97 23.95 23.03
CA PHE A 254 -13.80 22.80 23.36
C PHE A 254 -14.54 23.04 24.67
N VAL A 255 -15.86 22.83 24.67
CA VAL A 255 -16.72 22.85 25.86
C VAL A 255 -17.02 21.40 26.23
N PHE A 256 -16.38 20.92 27.30
CA PHE A 256 -16.59 19.55 27.80
C PHE A 256 -17.91 19.45 28.57
N CYS A 257 -18.56 18.30 28.48
CA CYS A 257 -19.71 17.99 29.31
C CYS A 257 -19.26 17.81 30.76
N ARG A 258 -19.99 18.48 31.66
CA ARG A 258 -19.81 18.43 33.12
C ARG A 258 -21.10 18.04 33.85
N CYS A 259 -22.10 17.53 33.13
CA CYS A 259 -23.31 16.95 33.73
C CYS A 259 -22.95 15.74 34.62
N ALA A 260 -23.85 15.36 35.53
CA ALA A 260 -23.60 14.29 36.51
C ALA A 260 -23.18 12.94 35.87
N GLU A 261 -23.75 12.58 34.72
CA GLU A 261 -23.45 11.34 33.98
C GLU A 261 -22.40 11.53 32.86
N ALA A 262 -21.67 12.65 32.87
CA ALA A 262 -20.66 12.90 31.84
C ALA A 262 -19.53 11.85 31.93
N PRO A 263 -19.18 11.15 30.83
CA PRO A 263 -18.05 10.24 30.83
C PRO A 263 -16.74 11.03 30.88
N SER A 264 -15.60 10.34 31.01
CA SER A 264 -14.28 10.98 30.99
C SER A 264 -14.04 11.79 29.71
N ASP A 265 -13.19 12.81 29.79
CA ASP A 265 -12.84 13.71 28.68
C ASP A 265 -12.40 12.93 27.43
N GLU A 266 -11.64 11.84 27.59
CA GLU A 266 -11.22 10.95 26.51
C GLU A 266 -12.40 10.31 25.79
N VAL A 267 -13.36 9.75 26.54
CA VAL A 267 -14.52 9.08 25.98
C VAL A 267 -15.44 10.10 25.31
N GLN A 268 -15.57 11.30 25.86
CA GLN A 268 -16.31 12.39 25.21
C GLN A 268 -15.70 12.73 23.84
N LEU A 269 -14.38 12.88 23.76
CA LEU A 269 -13.67 13.16 22.51
C LEU A 269 -13.85 12.03 21.49
N LEU A 270 -13.64 10.77 21.91
CA LEU A 270 -13.78 9.60 21.03
C LEU A 270 -15.19 9.47 20.45
N ARG A 271 -16.23 9.74 21.25
CA ARG A 271 -17.63 9.75 20.80
C ARG A 271 -17.91 10.82 19.75
N HIS A 272 -17.15 11.90 19.73
CA HIS A 272 -17.26 13.00 18.75
C HIS A 272 -16.23 12.89 17.62
N GLY A 273 -15.56 11.75 17.46
CA GLY A 273 -14.64 11.53 16.34
C GLY A 273 -13.23 12.07 16.54
N PHE A 274 -12.84 12.41 17.77
CA PHE A 274 -11.53 12.93 18.13
C PHE A 274 -10.74 11.90 18.94
N TYR A 275 -9.59 11.50 18.41
CA TYR A 275 -8.65 10.61 19.06
C TYR A 275 -7.59 11.42 19.83
N PRO A 276 -7.45 11.21 21.15
CA PRO A 276 -6.51 11.99 21.96
C PRO A 276 -5.06 11.61 21.70
N ALA A 277 -4.16 12.59 21.63
CA ALA A 277 -2.73 12.34 21.49
C ALA A 277 -2.10 11.79 22.79
N THR A 278 -2.71 12.07 23.94
CA THR A 278 -2.24 11.83 25.31
C THR A 278 -3.42 11.60 26.26
N PHE A 279 -3.20 11.02 27.44
CA PHE A 279 -4.28 10.53 28.31
C PHE A 279 -4.58 11.34 29.60
N ARG A 280 -3.83 12.42 29.86
CA ARG A 280 -4.00 13.22 31.10
C ARG A 280 -4.49 14.63 30.76
N ASP A 281 -3.57 15.49 30.35
CA ASP A 281 -3.91 16.83 29.86
C ASP A 281 -3.97 16.84 28.33
N ILE A 282 -5.14 16.54 27.77
CA ILE A 282 -5.33 16.41 26.32
C ILE A 282 -5.30 17.80 25.67
N ARG A 283 -4.21 18.15 24.98
CA ARG A 283 -4.08 19.42 24.23
C ARG A 283 -4.08 19.25 22.71
N THR A 284 -3.90 18.02 22.24
CA THR A 284 -3.88 17.70 20.82
C THR A 284 -4.76 16.49 20.57
N VAL A 285 -5.59 16.59 19.53
CA VAL A 285 -6.46 15.50 19.07
C VAL A 285 -6.30 15.33 17.56
N PHE A 286 -6.45 14.09 17.12
CA PHE A 286 -6.48 13.71 15.72
C PHE A 286 -7.91 13.31 15.37
N THR A 287 -8.45 13.81 14.26
CA THR A 287 -9.76 13.32 13.79
C THR A 287 -9.66 11.86 13.33
N HIS A 288 -10.71 11.07 13.51
CA HIS A 288 -10.76 9.70 12.98
C HIS A 288 -10.52 9.69 11.46
N ALA A 289 -11.08 10.66 10.73
CA ALA A 289 -10.88 10.83 9.30
C ALA A 289 -9.40 11.02 8.92
N LEU A 290 -8.64 11.83 9.68
CA LEU A 290 -7.20 11.97 9.48
C LEU A 290 -6.46 10.65 9.73
N LEU A 291 -6.81 9.91 10.79
CA LEU A 291 -6.11 8.68 11.11
C LEU A 291 -6.36 7.59 10.05
N ASP A 292 -7.58 7.51 9.52
CA ASP A 292 -7.91 6.62 8.39
C ASP A 292 -7.18 7.03 7.10
N ASP A 293 -7.16 8.32 6.76
CA ASP A 293 -6.42 8.87 5.60
C ASP A 293 -4.91 8.63 5.75
N TYR A 294 -4.35 8.85 6.93
CA TYR A 294 -2.94 8.64 7.23
C TYR A 294 -2.52 7.18 7.02
N LEU A 295 -3.30 6.22 7.54
CA LEU A 295 -2.99 4.80 7.36
C LEU A 295 -3.11 4.40 5.88
N LEU A 296 -4.15 4.86 5.18
CA LEU A 296 -4.33 4.56 3.76
C LEU A 296 -3.22 5.16 2.90
N GLU A 297 -2.83 6.42 3.12
CA GLU A 297 -1.74 7.06 2.36
C GLU A 297 -0.39 6.38 2.60
N MET A 298 -0.16 5.85 3.81
CA MET A 298 1.02 5.05 4.09
C MET A 298 1.01 3.74 3.28
N LEU A 299 -0.14 3.07 3.16
CA LEU A 299 -0.29 1.80 2.44
C LEU A 299 -0.24 1.97 0.90
N GLU A 300 -0.93 2.97 0.38
CA GLU A 300 -1.09 3.19 -1.06
C GLU A 300 0.06 4.01 -1.66
N CYS A 301 0.48 5.07 -0.97
CA CYS A 301 1.47 6.02 -1.48
C CYS A 301 2.86 5.82 -0.86
N PHE A 302 3.02 4.88 0.07
CA PHE A 302 4.28 4.63 0.77
C PHE A 302 4.83 5.88 1.48
N THR A 303 3.93 6.76 1.91
CA THR A 303 4.29 8.03 2.53
C THR A 303 4.76 7.83 3.97
N SER A 304 5.93 8.39 4.31
CA SER A 304 6.41 8.41 5.71
C SER A 304 5.56 9.34 6.58
N THR A 305 5.47 9.09 7.89
CA THR A 305 4.76 9.99 8.82
C THR A 305 5.24 11.44 8.71
N HIS A 306 6.55 11.65 8.49
CA HIS A 306 7.13 12.97 8.33
C HIS A 306 6.63 13.67 7.06
N HIS A 307 6.59 12.98 5.92
CA HIS A 307 6.08 13.55 4.67
C HIS A 307 4.58 13.83 4.74
N TYR A 308 3.81 12.91 5.33
CA TYR A 308 2.38 13.12 5.55
C TYR A 308 2.13 14.37 6.41
N TYR A 309 2.86 14.52 7.52
CA TYR A 309 2.70 15.71 8.38
C TYR A 309 3.22 16.99 7.70
N SER A 310 4.30 16.91 6.92
CA SER A 310 4.80 18.04 6.12
C SER A 310 3.75 18.52 5.10
N LYS A 311 3.01 17.60 4.46
CA LYS A 311 1.84 17.92 3.63
C LYS A 311 0.81 18.71 4.44
N LEU A 312 0.43 18.24 5.63
CA LEU A 312 -0.54 18.94 6.49
C LEU A 312 -0.08 20.37 6.85
N ARG A 313 1.20 20.56 7.15
CA ARG A 313 1.75 21.91 7.43
C ARG A 313 1.61 22.85 6.24
N ARG A 314 1.92 22.37 5.03
CA ARG A 314 1.79 23.15 3.79
C ARG A 314 0.33 23.45 3.43
N VAL A 315 -0.59 22.52 3.67
CA VAL A 315 -2.03 22.74 3.45
C VAL A 315 -2.57 23.75 4.46
N THR A 316 -2.08 23.72 5.70
CA THR A 316 -2.47 24.66 6.76
C THR A 316 -1.99 26.08 6.46
N ASN A 317 -0.68 26.22 6.19
CA ASN A 317 -0.05 27.47 5.83
C ASN A 317 1.02 27.22 4.76
N LYS A 318 0.69 27.58 3.51
CA LYS A 318 1.58 27.36 2.36
C LYS A 318 2.82 28.23 2.39
N ASN A 319 2.68 29.47 2.84
CA ASN A 319 3.75 30.48 2.81
C ASN A 319 4.73 30.26 3.98
N PHE A 320 4.22 29.85 5.14
CA PHE A 320 5.00 29.64 6.35
C PHE A 320 4.68 28.29 6.99
N PRO A 321 4.97 27.15 6.34
CA PRO A 321 4.66 25.84 6.91
C PRO A 321 5.37 25.61 8.25
N HIS A 322 6.49 26.28 8.48
CA HIS A 322 7.26 26.21 9.72
C HIS A 322 6.53 26.79 10.93
N SER A 323 5.60 27.75 10.75
CA SER A 323 4.80 28.33 11.83
C SER A 323 3.70 27.37 12.35
N VAL A 324 3.36 26.35 11.57
CA VAL A 324 2.41 25.30 11.97
C VAL A 324 3.10 24.32 12.92
N PRO A 325 2.50 23.98 14.07
CA PRO A 325 3.12 23.09 15.06
C PRO A 325 3.38 21.70 14.48
N ASP A 326 4.55 21.14 14.77
CA ASP A 326 4.88 19.76 14.43
C ASP A 326 4.32 18.79 15.49
N ARG A 327 3.46 17.87 15.06
CA ARG A 327 2.89 16.77 15.84
C ARG A 327 3.14 15.41 15.21
N THR A 328 4.22 15.29 14.42
CA THR A 328 4.61 14.06 13.74
C THR A 328 4.82 12.90 14.72
N ARG A 329 5.42 13.18 15.90
CA ARG A 329 5.69 12.15 16.93
C ARG A 329 4.40 11.62 17.54
N GLU A 330 3.48 12.53 17.84
CA GLU A 330 2.15 12.23 18.38
C GLU A 330 1.30 11.48 17.36
N LEU A 331 1.30 11.93 16.08
CA LEU A 331 0.59 11.26 14.99
C LEU A 331 1.12 9.83 14.81
N ARG A 332 2.44 9.65 14.86
CA ARG A 332 3.07 8.33 14.78
C ARG A 332 2.54 7.39 15.87
N ARG A 333 2.46 7.86 17.13
CA ARG A 333 1.95 7.07 18.25
C ARG A 333 0.45 6.79 18.13
N ALA A 334 -0.35 7.81 17.85
CA ALA A 334 -1.79 7.68 17.68
C ALA A 334 -2.14 6.76 16.49
N GLY A 335 -1.38 6.85 15.39
CA GLY A 335 -1.54 5.99 14.22
C GLY A 335 -1.27 4.51 14.51
N ARG A 336 -0.26 4.19 15.35
CA ARG A 336 -0.03 2.81 15.80
C ARG A 336 -1.21 2.27 16.61
N GLN A 337 -1.71 3.07 17.55
CA GLN A 337 -2.86 2.71 18.37
C GLN A 337 -4.12 2.52 17.52
N TRP A 338 -4.37 3.45 16.59
CA TRP A 338 -5.50 3.40 15.67
C TRP A 338 -5.44 2.16 14.78
N ARG A 339 -4.27 1.81 14.22
CA ARG A 339 -4.07 0.59 13.44
C ARG A 339 -4.49 -0.65 14.23
N ARG A 340 -4.02 -0.80 15.48
CA ARG A 340 -4.40 -1.94 16.34
C ARG A 340 -5.91 -2.01 16.55
N LEU A 341 -6.57 -0.88 16.80
CA LEU A 341 -8.03 -0.86 16.97
C LEU A 341 -8.77 -1.24 15.68
N LYS A 342 -8.30 -0.77 14.52
CA LYS A 342 -8.85 -1.12 13.20
C LYS A 342 -8.69 -2.60 12.90
N ASP A 343 -7.55 -3.19 13.24
CA ASP A 343 -7.31 -4.62 13.06
C ASP A 343 -8.22 -5.47 13.95
N LEU A 344 -8.31 -5.14 15.25
CA LEU A 344 -9.22 -5.85 16.17
C LEU A 344 -10.69 -5.75 15.70
N LYS A 345 -11.09 -4.61 15.15
CA LYS A 345 -12.41 -4.44 14.52
C LYS A 345 -12.55 -5.31 13.27
N ARG A 346 -11.56 -5.31 12.38
CA ARG A 346 -11.58 -6.03 11.09
C ARG A 346 -11.72 -7.54 11.28
N PHE A 347 -11.00 -8.09 12.26
CA PHE A 347 -11.00 -9.53 12.55
C PHE A 347 -12.03 -9.94 13.63
N GLY A 348 -12.94 -9.05 14.03
CA GLY A 348 -14.07 -9.40 14.90
C GLY A 348 -13.77 -9.52 16.40
N PHE A 349 -12.57 -9.14 16.84
CA PHE A 349 -12.18 -9.20 18.26
C PHE A 349 -12.77 -8.08 19.13
N GLY A 350 -13.42 -7.08 18.52
CA GLY A 350 -14.08 -6.00 19.25
C GLY A 350 -15.26 -6.45 20.12
N HIS A 351 -15.87 -7.60 19.83
CA HIS A 351 -17.07 -8.09 20.53
C HIS A 351 -16.85 -9.34 21.39
N THR A 352 -15.74 -10.05 21.21
CA THR A 352 -15.56 -11.40 21.77
C THR A 352 -14.81 -11.43 23.10
N ARG A 353 -14.26 -10.28 23.57
CA ARG A 353 -13.31 -10.16 24.71
C ARG A 353 -12.09 -11.10 24.61
N LYS A 354 -11.95 -11.87 23.54
CA LYS A 354 -10.82 -12.76 23.29
C LYS A 354 -9.64 -11.94 22.78
N THR A 355 -8.45 -12.31 23.21
CA THR A 355 -7.22 -11.78 22.61
C THR A 355 -6.92 -12.61 21.36
N PRO A 356 -6.56 -11.99 20.23
CA PRO A 356 -6.22 -12.75 19.02
C PRO A 356 -5.06 -13.70 19.28
N GLY A 357 -5.21 -14.93 18.80
CA GLY A 357 -4.17 -15.94 18.79
C GLY A 357 -3.21 -15.77 17.61
N ARG A 358 -2.28 -16.71 17.50
CA ARG A 358 -1.27 -16.74 16.44
C ARG A 358 -1.91 -16.87 15.06
N GLY A 359 -1.58 -15.97 14.15
CA GLY A 359 -2.10 -15.96 12.78
C GLY A 359 -3.60 -15.65 12.64
N GLU A 360 -4.36 -15.47 13.73
CA GLU A 360 -5.81 -15.21 13.68
C GLU A 360 -6.16 -13.83 13.08
N MET A 361 -5.17 -12.95 12.93
CA MET A 361 -5.29 -11.67 12.24
C MET A 361 -4.57 -11.65 10.88
N ALA A 362 -4.39 -12.81 10.26
CA ALA A 362 -3.96 -12.96 8.88
C ALA A 362 -5.14 -13.39 8.01
N LEU A 363 -5.25 -12.83 6.80
CA LEU A 363 -6.20 -13.32 5.80
C LEU A 363 -5.73 -14.67 5.26
N PHE A 364 -6.62 -15.66 5.24
CA PHE A 364 -6.40 -16.90 4.51
C PHE A 364 -6.75 -16.72 3.02
N CYS A 365 -6.14 -17.55 2.17
CA CYS A 365 -6.48 -17.58 0.74
C CYS A 365 -7.70 -18.48 0.52
N ALA A 366 -8.82 -17.89 0.07
CA ALA A 366 -10.07 -18.62 -0.18
C ALA A 366 -9.99 -19.62 -1.34
N ALA A 367 -9.03 -19.45 -2.27
CA ALA A 367 -8.80 -20.38 -3.37
C ALA A 367 -7.84 -21.52 -3.02
N CYS A 368 -7.04 -21.39 -1.96
CA CYS A 368 -6.15 -22.47 -1.54
C CYS A 368 -6.95 -23.57 -0.82
N PRO A 369 -6.51 -24.84 -0.86
CA PRO A 369 -7.14 -25.96 -0.14
C PRO A 369 -7.22 -25.71 1.38
N GLN A 370 -8.40 -25.54 1.95
CA GLN A 370 -8.67 -25.30 3.38
C GLN A 370 -9.52 -26.44 3.95
N PRO A 371 -8.91 -27.38 4.72
CA PRO A 371 -9.65 -28.45 5.38
C PRO A 371 -10.83 -27.92 6.20
N GLY A 372 -12.00 -28.56 6.07
CA GLY A 372 -13.23 -28.16 6.77
C GLY A 372 -13.90 -26.88 6.25
N ILE A 373 -13.35 -26.20 5.24
CA ILE A 373 -13.91 -24.97 4.68
C ILE A 373 -14.30 -25.13 3.22
N ASN A 374 -13.35 -25.51 2.35
CA ASN A 374 -13.58 -25.58 0.88
C ASN A 374 -13.13 -26.90 0.24
N LEU A 375 -12.89 -27.93 1.06
CA LEU A 375 -12.59 -29.29 0.60
C LEU A 375 -13.82 -30.21 0.80
N PRO A 376 -14.11 -31.14 -0.15
CA PRO A 376 -15.13 -32.18 0.02
C PRO A 376 -14.85 -33.05 1.25
N GLU A 377 -15.84 -33.67 1.90
CA GLU A 377 -15.60 -34.47 3.12
C GLU A 377 -14.69 -35.70 2.88
N ASP A 378 -14.78 -36.29 1.69
CA ASP A 378 -14.04 -37.48 1.23
C ASP A 378 -12.71 -37.16 0.53
N TRP A 379 -12.25 -35.91 0.60
CA TRP A 379 -11.03 -35.46 -0.11
C TRP A 379 -9.78 -36.29 0.21
N LYS A 380 -9.72 -36.92 1.39
CA LYS A 380 -8.61 -37.76 1.84
C LYS A 380 -8.55 -39.13 1.15
N ASP A 381 -9.68 -39.62 0.66
CA ASP A 381 -9.81 -40.92 0.00
C ASP A 381 -9.62 -40.81 -1.52
N ASP A 382 -9.52 -39.58 -2.04
CA ASP A 382 -9.32 -39.33 -3.45
C ASP A 382 -7.93 -39.79 -3.93
N ARG A 383 -7.90 -40.54 -5.04
CA ARG A 383 -6.66 -41.02 -5.65
C ARG A 383 -5.83 -39.89 -6.27
N ASP A 384 -6.47 -38.79 -6.64
CA ASP A 384 -5.87 -37.59 -7.20
C ASP A 384 -5.64 -36.52 -6.12
N ASP A 385 -5.10 -36.93 -4.98
CA ASP A 385 -4.78 -36.08 -3.82
C ASP A 385 -3.90 -34.85 -4.13
N TRP A 386 -3.17 -34.87 -5.23
CA TRP A 386 -2.31 -33.78 -5.72
C TRP A 386 -3.10 -32.50 -6.00
N LYS A 387 -4.41 -32.56 -6.28
CA LYS A 387 -5.24 -31.36 -6.50
C LYS A 387 -5.53 -30.57 -5.23
N TYR A 388 -5.35 -31.21 -4.07
CA TYR A 388 -5.52 -30.59 -2.75
C TYR A 388 -4.20 -30.10 -2.15
N GLN A 389 -3.09 -30.19 -2.90
CA GLN A 389 -1.81 -29.71 -2.41
C GLN A 389 -1.77 -28.19 -2.32
N ARG A 390 -0.98 -27.69 -1.38
CA ARG A 390 -0.65 -26.27 -1.29
C ARG A 390 0.79 -26.00 -1.68
N SER A 391 1.02 -24.94 -2.43
CA SER A 391 2.35 -24.47 -2.77
C SER A 391 2.80 -23.36 -1.81
N LEU A 392 3.95 -23.56 -1.18
CA LEU A 392 4.66 -22.57 -0.37
C LEU A 392 5.92 -22.16 -1.14
N VAL A 393 6.12 -20.86 -1.33
CA VAL A 393 7.30 -20.32 -1.98
C VAL A 393 8.12 -19.57 -0.96
N ALA A 394 9.43 -19.79 -0.97
CA ALA A 394 10.39 -19.21 -0.05
C ALA A 394 11.43 -18.37 -0.78
N ASP A 395 11.70 -17.16 -0.26
CA ASP A 395 12.79 -16.29 -0.71
C ASP A 395 13.15 -15.27 0.40
N GLY A 396 14.38 -14.74 0.35
CA GLY A 396 14.89 -13.72 1.25
C GLY A 396 14.70 -12.29 0.73
N ASN A 397 13.89 -11.48 1.43
CA ASN A 397 13.79 -10.05 1.13
C ASN A 397 14.94 -9.24 1.79
N PHE A 398 16.05 -9.06 1.07
CA PHE A 398 17.21 -8.33 1.59
C PHE A 398 16.98 -6.81 1.73
N VAL A 399 16.14 -6.21 0.88
CA VAL A 399 15.87 -4.75 0.89
C VAL A 399 15.28 -4.30 2.22
N LEU A 400 14.29 -5.03 2.73
CA LEU A 400 13.63 -4.70 3.99
C LEU A 400 14.45 -5.10 5.21
N VAL A 401 15.30 -6.13 5.08
CA VAL A 401 16.19 -6.60 6.16
C VAL A 401 17.32 -5.59 6.43
N HIS A 402 17.90 -4.97 5.39
CA HIS A 402 19.00 -4.02 5.55
C HIS A 402 18.60 -2.64 6.12
N ARG A 403 17.32 -2.41 6.39
CA ARG A 403 16.77 -1.14 6.91
C ARG A 403 16.48 -1.16 8.42
N LYS A 404 16.99 -2.15 9.15
CA LYS A 404 16.83 -2.26 10.62
C LYS A 404 17.63 -1.17 11.35
N GLN A 405 17.05 -0.57 12.39
CA GLN A 405 17.73 0.42 13.23
C GLN A 405 18.81 -0.21 14.12
N LYS A 406 19.87 0.56 14.42
CA LYS A 406 21.04 0.08 15.20
C LYS A 406 20.76 -0.19 16.69
N ARG A 407 19.81 0.53 17.32
CA ARG A 407 19.43 0.34 18.74
C ARG A 407 18.13 -0.47 18.79
N GLN A 408 18.19 -1.68 19.36
CA GLN A 408 17.10 -2.63 19.36
C GLN A 408 16.36 -2.68 20.70
N GLY A 409 15.04 -2.60 20.68
CA GLY A 409 14.15 -3.29 21.63
C GLY A 409 14.09 -2.83 23.09
N GLU A 410 15.04 -2.04 23.58
CA GLU A 410 14.97 -1.48 24.94
C GLU A 410 13.87 -0.41 25.02
N GLY A 411 12.79 -0.72 25.73
CA GLY A 411 11.65 0.19 25.95
C GLY A 411 10.62 0.23 24.81
N ASP A 412 10.77 -0.59 23.76
CA ASP A 412 9.77 -0.72 22.69
C ASP A 412 8.53 -1.49 23.19
N VAL A 413 7.35 -0.89 23.05
CA VAL A 413 6.06 -1.56 23.30
C VAL A 413 5.52 -2.13 22.00
N PHE A 414 5.31 -3.44 21.95
CA PHE A 414 4.73 -4.17 20.81
C PHE A 414 3.21 -4.25 20.95
N LEU A 415 2.46 -3.80 19.95
CA LEU A 415 0.99 -3.93 19.93
C LEU A 415 0.52 -5.19 19.19
N LYS A 416 1.42 -5.83 18.46
CA LYS A 416 1.28 -7.15 17.83
C LYS A 416 2.52 -7.99 18.12
N SER A 417 2.33 -9.27 18.36
CA SER A 417 3.35 -10.28 18.61
C SER A 417 2.88 -11.64 18.07
N GLY A 418 2.90 -11.81 16.76
CA GLY A 418 2.57 -13.10 16.12
C GLY A 418 1.12 -13.29 15.72
N GLU A 419 0.22 -12.34 15.99
CA GLU A 419 -1.19 -12.50 15.60
C GLU A 419 -1.43 -12.32 14.10
N GLY A 420 -0.51 -11.63 13.39
CA GLY A 420 -0.59 -11.36 11.95
C GLY A 420 0.33 -12.26 11.11
N TYR A 421 1.02 -11.66 10.14
CA TYR A 421 1.96 -12.32 9.23
C TYR A 421 3.39 -12.37 9.78
N MET A 422 3.76 -11.41 10.63
CA MET A 422 5.04 -11.40 11.35
C MET A 422 5.02 -12.44 12.47
N THR A 423 6.13 -13.17 12.64
CA THR A 423 6.23 -14.19 13.70
C THR A 423 6.37 -13.60 15.11
N GLU A 424 5.96 -14.38 16.11
CA GLU A 424 6.17 -14.08 17.52
C GLU A 424 7.68 -14.10 17.85
N ARG A 425 8.15 -13.05 18.51
CA ARG A 425 9.58 -12.74 18.62
C ARG A 425 10.29 -13.57 19.68
N THR A 426 9.61 -13.89 20.78
CA THR A 426 10.20 -14.58 21.92
C THR A 426 10.55 -16.00 21.52
N ARG A 427 9.58 -16.74 20.97
CA ARG A 427 9.73 -18.06 20.39
C ARG A 427 10.74 -18.07 19.25
N TYR A 428 10.69 -17.09 18.36
CA TYR A 428 11.69 -17.01 17.29
C TYR A 428 13.11 -16.77 17.82
N LYS A 429 13.28 -15.95 18.87
CA LYS A 429 14.59 -15.76 19.52
C LYS A 429 15.06 -17.01 20.27
N GLU A 430 14.15 -17.73 20.93
CA GLU A 430 14.45 -19.00 21.59
C GLU A 430 14.91 -20.03 20.56
N HIS A 431 14.18 -20.14 19.44
CA HIS A 431 14.57 -20.94 18.29
C HIS A 431 15.98 -20.58 17.79
N LEU A 432 16.27 -19.29 17.59
CA LEU A 432 17.60 -18.84 17.14
C LEU A 432 18.73 -19.11 18.15
N LYS A 433 18.43 -19.27 19.44
CA LYS A 433 19.41 -19.62 20.47
C LYS A 433 19.65 -21.12 20.54
N ALA A 434 18.61 -21.92 20.36
CA ALA A 434 18.65 -23.37 20.45
C ALA A 434 19.18 -24.03 19.16
N ALA A 435 18.95 -23.40 18.01
CA ALA A 435 19.34 -23.97 16.73
C ALA A 435 20.87 -24.01 16.55
N GLU A 436 21.38 -25.22 16.32
CA GLU A 436 22.78 -25.42 15.93
C GLU A 436 22.97 -25.15 14.44
N GLU A 437 23.88 -24.24 14.11
CA GLU A 437 24.16 -23.85 12.72
C GLU A 437 25.27 -24.73 12.13
N ARG A 438 24.92 -25.62 11.19
CA ARG A 438 25.90 -26.37 10.41
C ARG A 438 26.72 -25.38 9.57
N LYS A 439 28.04 -25.59 9.43
CA LYS A 439 28.95 -24.77 8.60
C LYS A 439 28.68 -24.96 7.11
N GLU A 440 27.50 -24.59 6.65
CA GLU A 440 27.17 -24.41 5.24
C GLU A 440 27.27 -22.92 4.88
N SER A 441 27.31 -22.60 3.58
CA SER A 441 27.46 -21.22 3.11
C SER A 441 26.24 -20.33 3.42
N ASN A 442 25.08 -20.91 3.76
CA ASN A 442 23.82 -20.20 3.98
C ASN A 442 23.16 -20.56 5.31
N ARG A 443 22.63 -19.54 6.00
CA ARG A 443 21.93 -19.66 7.29
C ARG A 443 20.50 -20.20 7.13
N GLN A 444 20.31 -21.51 7.28
CA GLN A 444 19.04 -22.21 7.00
C GLN A 444 18.02 -22.18 8.16
N VAL A 445 18.47 -21.91 9.39
CA VAL A 445 17.64 -21.83 10.61
C VAL A 445 16.36 -20.99 10.44
N ASN A 446 16.45 -19.84 9.77
CA ASN A 446 15.31 -18.96 9.54
C ASN A 446 14.27 -19.60 8.60
N MET A 447 14.74 -20.35 7.61
CA MET A 447 13.89 -21.05 6.65
C MET A 447 13.20 -22.25 7.28
N ASP A 448 13.90 -23.00 8.13
CA ASP A 448 13.32 -24.14 8.85
C ASP A 448 12.13 -23.69 9.70
N TYR A 449 12.33 -22.62 10.48
CA TYR A 449 11.28 -22.03 11.29
C TYR A 449 10.16 -21.44 10.44
N GLY A 450 10.49 -20.65 9.41
CA GLY A 450 9.48 -20.06 8.52
C GLY A 450 8.59 -21.12 7.84
N PHE A 451 9.20 -22.22 7.38
CA PHE A 451 8.48 -23.33 6.77
C PHE A 451 7.58 -24.05 7.77
N CYS A 452 8.11 -24.48 8.92
CA CYS A 452 7.32 -25.16 9.96
C CYS A 452 6.17 -24.29 10.47
N GLU A 453 6.41 -22.99 10.64
CA GLU A 453 5.40 -22.07 11.12
C GLU A 453 4.31 -21.83 10.07
N ALA A 454 4.68 -21.75 8.78
CA ALA A 454 3.73 -21.62 7.68
C ALA A 454 2.85 -22.87 7.52
N LEU A 455 3.38 -24.07 7.76
CA LEU A 455 2.59 -25.30 7.74
C LEU A 455 1.45 -25.22 8.77
N LYS A 456 1.79 -24.88 10.02
CA LYS A 456 0.86 -24.81 11.16
C LYS A 456 -0.15 -23.68 11.04
N THR A 457 0.27 -22.45 10.71
CA THR A 457 -0.65 -21.30 10.67
C THR A 457 -1.61 -21.33 9.50
N THR A 458 -1.31 -22.13 8.49
CA THR A 458 -2.13 -22.22 7.29
C THR A 458 -2.88 -23.55 7.19
N HIS A 459 -2.82 -24.41 8.21
CA HIS A 459 -3.43 -25.76 8.22
C HIS A 459 -2.96 -26.65 7.06
N THR A 460 -1.72 -26.44 6.60
CA THR A 460 -1.14 -27.25 5.52
C THR A 460 -0.63 -28.59 6.06
N ASP A 461 -0.35 -28.67 7.36
CA ASP A 461 -0.03 -29.90 8.08
C ASP A 461 -1.20 -30.90 8.17
N GLU A 462 -2.43 -30.43 7.93
CA GLU A 462 -3.63 -31.28 7.81
C GLU A 462 -3.81 -31.87 6.39
N LEU A 463 -3.03 -31.39 5.42
CA LEU A 463 -3.05 -31.87 4.02
C LEU A 463 -2.13 -33.07 3.82
N SER A 464 -2.35 -33.83 2.75
CA SER A 464 -1.48 -34.96 2.38
C SER A 464 -0.16 -34.51 1.78
N LYS A 465 -0.16 -33.38 1.04
CA LYS A 465 0.97 -32.91 0.23
C LYS A 465 1.18 -31.40 0.33
N VAL A 466 2.44 -30.99 0.37
CA VAL A 466 2.86 -29.60 0.24
C VAL A 466 3.98 -29.49 -0.80
N LEU A 467 3.88 -28.52 -1.70
CA LEU A 467 4.95 -28.17 -2.63
C LEU A 467 5.74 -27.00 -2.04
N LEU A 468 6.96 -27.26 -1.57
CA LEU A 468 7.89 -26.22 -1.16
C LEU A 468 8.77 -25.81 -2.35
N VAL A 469 8.65 -24.57 -2.81
CA VAL A 469 9.48 -23.98 -3.86
C VAL A 469 10.52 -23.06 -3.23
N TYR A 470 11.79 -23.33 -3.49
CA TYR A 470 12.91 -22.54 -2.99
C TYR A 470 14.12 -22.71 -3.91
N ASP A 471 14.82 -21.63 -4.23
CA ASP A 471 15.91 -21.64 -5.20
C ASP A 471 16.99 -22.67 -4.88
N ILE A 472 17.33 -22.82 -3.60
CA ILE A 472 18.37 -23.73 -3.15
C ILE A 472 17.83 -25.05 -2.63
N ASN A 473 16.62 -25.48 -3.03
CA ASN A 473 16.01 -26.72 -2.54
C ASN A 473 16.89 -27.95 -2.74
N CYS A 474 17.71 -28.01 -3.80
CA CYS A 474 18.64 -29.13 -4.00
C CYS A 474 19.74 -29.25 -2.94
N GLN A 475 19.95 -28.20 -2.14
CA GLN A 475 20.86 -28.16 -0.98
C GLN A 475 20.06 -28.21 0.32
N TYR A 476 19.05 -27.35 0.44
CA TYR A 476 18.24 -27.19 1.65
C TYR A 476 17.49 -28.46 2.07
N SER A 477 16.93 -29.21 1.11
CA SER A 477 16.09 -30.39 1.40
C SER A 477 16.87 -31.56 2.01
N LYS A 478 18.19 -31.64 1.77
CA LYS A 478 19.03 -32.78 2.17
C LYS A 478 19.04 -33.01 3.68
N HIS A 479 19.06 -31.92 4.45
CA HIS A 479 19.17 -31.95 5.91
C HIS A 479 17.95 -31.36 6.61
N LEU A 480 16.87 -31.03 5.86
CA LEU A 480 15.69 -30.39 6.44
C LEU A 480 15.06 -31.24 7.55
N PHE A 481 14.79 -32.51 7.27
CA PHE A 481 14.14 -33.40 8.25
C PHE A 481 15.04 -33.69 9.45
N GLU A 482 16.34 -33.91 9.22
CA GLU A 482 17.34 -34.04 10.31
C GLU A 482 17.33 -32.81 11.22
N ARG A 483 17.34 -31.60 10.64
CA ARG A 483 17.32 -30.36 11.42
C ARG A 483 16.01 -30.14 12.17
N ILE A 484 14.88 -30.60 11.63
CA ILE A 484 13.59 -30.53 12.31
C ILE A 484 13.56 -31.52 13.48
N GLU A 485 14.08 -32.73 13.29
CA GLU A 485 14.15 -33.77 14.32
C GLU A 485 15.12 -33.42 15.46
N GLU A 486 16.26 -32.81 15.14
CA GLU A 486 17.25 -32.31 16.12
C GLU A 486 16.74 -31.08 16.91
N ALA A 487 15.68 -30.41 16.45
CA ALA A 487 15.21 -29.16 17.02
C ALA A 487 13.95 -29.34 17.90
N ASP A 488 14.11 -29.20 19.22
CA ASP A 488 13.03 -29.37 20.22
C ASP A 488 11.76 -28.52 19.98
N HIS A 489 11.87 -27.36 19.32
CA HIS A 489 10.79 -26.40 19.11
C HIS A 489 10.16 -26.43 17.70
N LEU A 490 10.70 -27.25 16.79
CA LEU A 490 10.15 -27.45 15.45
C LEU A 490 9.36 -28.76 15.40
N SER A 491 8.35 -28.81 14.52
CA SER A 491 7.66 -30.06 14.25
C SER A 491 6.96 -29.98 12.91
N ILE A 492 6.86 -31.15 12.27
CA ILE A 492 6.15 -31.37 11.02
C ILE A 492 5.31 -32.64 11.18
N ASN A 493 4.15 -32.70 10.54
CA ASN A 493 3.35 -33.91 10.51
C ASN A 493 4.07 -34.97 9.68
N GLU A 494 4.42 -36.12 10.27
CA GLU A 494 5.13 -37.22 9.60
C GLU A 494 4.36 -37.78 8.39
N LYS A 495 3.04 -37.62 8.36
CA LYS A 495 2.20 -38.04 7.22
C LYS A 495 2.21 -37.05 6.06
N LEU A 496 2.70 -35.82 6.27
CA LEU A 496 2.75 -34.80 5.23
C LEU A 496 3.89 -35.10 4.26
N THR A 497 3.55 -35.31 2.99
CA THR A 497 4.54 -35.45 1.93
C THR A 497 5.02 -34.07 1.46
N VAL A 498 6.29 -33.77 1.66
CA VAL A 498 6.92 -32.54 1.17
C VAL A 498 7.54 -32.78 -0.20
N ILE A 499 7.02 -32.09 -1.21
CA ILE A 499 7.56 -32.07 -2.57
C ILE A 499 8.43 -30.83 -2.71
N PHE A 500 9.66 -31.00 -3.19
CA PHE A 500 10.61 -29.90 -3.35
C PHE A 500 10.67 -29.47 -4.82
N GLY A 501 10.53 -28.17 -5.07
CA GLY A 501 10.66 -27.57 -6.40
C GLY A 501 11.65 -26.41 -6.43
N ILE A 502 12.24 -26.12 -7.58
CA ILE A 502 13.08 -24.94 -7.83
C ILE A 502 12.38 -24.13 -8.93
N GLY A 503 12.33 -22.80 -8.79
CA GLY A 503 11.75 -21.91 -9.79
C GLY A 503 12.35 -22.16 -11.18
N LEU A 504 11.53 -22.06 -12.23
CA LEU A 504 11.94 -22.43 -13.60
C LEU A 504 13.09 -21.56 -14.13
N PHE A 505 13.18 -20.30 -13.72
CA PHE A 505 14.31 -19.44 -14.10
C PHE A 505 15.60 -19.82 -13.36
N HIS A 506 15.47 -20.25 -12.11
CA HIS A 506 16.61 -20.58 -11.26
C HIS A 506 17.16 -21.99 -11.54
N VAL A 507 16.31 -22.98 -11.83
CA VAL A 507 16.72 -24.39 -11.96
C VAL A 507 17.76 -24.61 -13.08
N HIS A 508 17.72 -23.80 -14.14
CA HIS A 508 18.72 -23.87 -15.23
C HIS A 508 20.12 -23.41 -14.82
N GLY A 509 20.25 -22.68 -13.70
CA GLY A 509 21.53 -22.30 -13.11
C GLY A 509 22.15 -23.38 -12.21
N HIS A 510 21.42 -24.48 -11.98
CA HIS A 510 21.89 -25.61 -11.18
C HIS A 510 22.51 -26.70 -12.07
N GLN A 511 23.06 -27.75 -11.45
CA GLN A 511 23.54 -28.93 -12.18
C GLN A 511 22.39 -29.60 -12.96
N ASP A 512 22.70 -30.25 -14.09
CA ASP A 512 21.69 -30.83 -15.00
C ASP A 512 20.70 -31.78 -14.31
N SER A 513 21.17 -32.55 -13.32
CA SER A 513 20.32 -33.45 -12.54
C SER A 513 19.25 -32.74 -11.71
N CYS A 514 19.44 -31.46 -11.38
CA CYS A 514 18.44 -30.65 -10.70
C CYS A 514 17.25 -30.31 -11.59
N PHE A 515 17.46 -30.15 -12.91
CA PHE A 515 16.37 -29.87 -13.85
C PHE A 515 15.35 -31.02 -13.84
N ALA A 516 15.81 -32.25 -14.02
CA ALA A 516 14.94 -33.42 -14.03
C ALA A 516 14.25 -33.70 -12.67
N ARG A 517 14.87 -33.28 -11.55
CA ARG A 517 14.37 -33.58 -10.19
C ARG A 517 13.49 -32.51 -9.57
N TYR A 518 13.76 -31.24 -9.85
CA TYR A 518 13.17 -30.11 -9.12
C TYR A 518 12.43 -29.11 -10.02
N ALA A 519 12.50 -29.23 -11.35
CA ALA A 519 11.77 -28.31 -12.21
C ALA A 519 10.26 -28.50 -12.03
N LEU A 520 9.54 -27.39 -11.84
CA LEU A 520 8.10 -27.40 -11.58
C LEU A 520 7.29 -28.04 -12.72
N THR A 521 7.79 -27.97 -13.95
CA THR A 521 7.16 -28.59 -15.13
C THR A 521 6.99 -30.10 -15.00
N PHE A 522 7.86 -30.78 -14.24
CA PHE A 522 7.80 -32.23 -14.03
C PHE A 522 7.09 -32.63 -12.73
N ILE A 523 6.64 -31.67 -11.92
CA ILE A 523 5.99 -31.94 -10.64
C ILE A 523 4.47 -31.91 -10.82
N ARG A 524 3.82 -33.05 -10.59
CA ARG A 524 2.36 -33.19 -10.69
C ARG A 524 1.66 -32.17 -9.77
N GLY A 525 0.72 -31.42 -10.36
CA GLY A 525 -0.05 -30.39 -9.66
C GLY A 525 0.67 -29.06 -9.40
N ALA A 526 1.96 -28.91 -9.77
CA ALA A 526 2.64 -27.62 -9.67
C ALA A 526 2.11 -26.62 -10.72
N GLY A 527 1.61 -27.16 -11.84
CA GLY A 527 1.16 -26.40 -13.01
C GLY A 527 2.32 -25.69 -13.73
N MET A 528 2.01 -24.93 -14.77
CA MET A 528 2.95 -24.03 -15.45
C MET A 528 3.19 -22.75 -14.62
N SER A 529 3.59 -22.94 -13.37
CA SER A 529 4.02 -21.86 -12.48
C SER A 529 5.52 -21.69 -12.61
N ALA A 530 5.99 -20.45 -12.80
CA ALA A 530 7.41 -20.16 -12.82
C ALA A 530 8.08 -20.40 -11.45
N GLY A 531 7.30 -20.47 -10.36
CA GLY A 531 7.82 -20.45 -8.98
C GLY A 531 8.25 -19.05 -8.51
N GLU A 532 8.34 -18.09 -9.43
CA GLU A 532 8.78 -16.70 -9.24
C GLU A 532 7.63 -15.78 -8.74
N ILE A 533 6.83 -16.25 -7.78
CA ILE A 533 5.71 -15.41 -7.27
C ILE A 533 6.20 -14.33 -6.31
N LEU A 534 7.39 -14.49 -5.72
CA LEU A 534 7.88 -13.62 -4.67
C LEU A 534 8.52 -12.34 -5.21
N GLU A 535 9.20 -12.35 -6.35
CA GLU A 535 9.85 -11.19 -6.96
C GLU A 535 8.85 -10.08 -7.32
N PRO A 536 7.69 -10.39 -7.96
CA PRO A 536 6.63 -9.41 -8.16
C PRO A 536 6.08 -8.88 -6.83
N LEU A 537 6.01 -9.71 -5.78
CA LEU A 537 5.54 -9.27 -4.47
C LEU A 537 6.55 -8.37 -3.76
N TRP A 538 7.83 -8.69 -3.87
CA TRP A 538 8.91 -7.83 -3.40
C TRP A 538 8.91 -6.49 -4.10
N SER A 539 8.62 -6.43 -5.40
CA SER A 539 8.51 -5.14 -6.10
C SER A 539 7.51 -4.18 -5.43
N VAL A 540 6.41 -4.71 -4.89
CA VAL A 540 5.38 -3.94 -4.18
C VAL A 540 5.83 -3.65 -2.74
N ILE A 541 6.21 -4.67 -1.98
CA ILE A 541 6.50 -4.52 -0.54
C ILE A 541 7.81 -3.76 -0.31
N ASN A 542 8.77 -3.81 -1.24
CA ASN A 542 10.04 -3.06 -1.12
C ASN A 542 9.83 -1.55 -1.09
N LEU A 543 8.72 -1.04 -1.62
CA LEU A 543 8.36 0.38 -1.51
C LEU A 543 8.13 0.79 -0.03
N ALA A 544 7.74 -0.14 0.83
CA ALA A 544 7.62 0.08 2.27
C ALA A 544 8.97 0.37 2.96
N ALA A 545 10.11 0.11 2.32
CA ALA A 545 11.44 0.35 2.90
C ALA A 545 11.65 1.81 3.31
N GLY A 546 11.18 2.76 2.51
CA GLY A 546 11.25 4.20 2.77
C GLY A 546 10.48 4.61 4.04
N PRO A 547 9.14 4.45 4.07
CA PRO A 547 8.32 4.89 5.20
C PRO A 547 8.67 4.19 6.51
N THR A 548 9.13 2.93 6.46
CA THR A 548 9.45 2.14 7.66
C THR A 548 10.88 2.33 8.19
N SER A 549 11.75 3.05 7.49
CA SER A 549 13.19 3.17 7.83
C SER A 549 13.46 3.87 9.17
N MET A 550 12.60 4.82 9.55
CA MET A 550 12.75 5.63 10.77
C MET A 550 11.83 5.16 11.91
N MET A 551 11.18 4.02 11.74
CA MET A 551 10.30 3.42 12.74
C MET A 551 11.12 2.60 13.76
N THR A 552 10.64 2.56 15.00
CA THR A 552 11.18 1.59 15.97
C THR A 552 10.87 0.17 15.49
N LEU A 553 11.45 -0.82 16.14
CA LEU A 553 11.31 -2.20 15.70
C LEU A 553 9.86 -2.68 15.85
N ALA A 554 9.21 -2.38 16.98
CA ALA A 554 7.78 -2.69 17.18
C ALA A 554 6.88 -2.04 16.13
N GLN A 555 7.10 -0.77 15.86
CA GLN A 555 6.30 -0.05 14.87
C GLN A 555 6.53 -0.59 13.44
N ARG A 556 7.77 -0.97 13.13
CA ARG A 556 8.13 -1.52 11.82
C ARG A 556 7.45 -2.86 11.59
N ASP A 557 7.47 -3.76 12.58
CA ASP A 557 6.78 -5.05 12.50
C ASP A 557 5.28 -4.84 12.27
N GLU A 558 4.63 -3.96 13.05
CA GLU A 558 3.21 -3.61 12.89
C GLU A 558 2.88 -3.02 11.50
N ALA A 559 3.77 -2.22 10.93
CA ALA A 559 3.56 -1.60 9.61
C ALA A 559 3.77 -2.61 8.48
N LEU A 560 4.78 -3.47 8.56
CA LEU A 560 5.02 -4.52 7.57
C LEU A 560 3.87 -5.53 7.53
N ASP A 561 3.33 -5.90 8.70
CA ASP A 561 2.10 -6.68 8.80
C ASP A 561 0.95 -6.06 8.02
N ASP A 562 0.76 -4.75 8.16
CA ASP A 562 -0.31 -3.99 7.51
C ASP A 562 -0.12 -3.93 5.98
N PHE A 563 1.13 -3.72 5.50
CA PHE A 563 1.46 -3.78 4.08
C PHE A 563 1.20 -5.17 3.47
N ILE A 564 1.58 -6.23 4.18
CA ILE A 564 1.34 -7.62 3.73
C ILE A 564 -0.17 -7.91 3.72
N LEU A 565 -0.89 -7.47 4.76
CA LEU A 565 -2.34 -7.59 4.87
C LEU A 565 -3.06 -6.89 3.71
N ASP A 566 -2.70 -5.64 3.42
CA ASP A 566 -3.30 -4.86 2.33
C ASP A 566 -3.03 -5.48 0.96
N ASN A 567 -1.79 -5.93 0.73
CA ASN A 567 -1.42 -6.64 -0.50
C ASN A 567 -2.25 -7.92 -0.68
N ASN A 568 -2.42 -8.71 0.38
CA ASN A 568 -3.24 -9.92 0.33
C ASN A 568 -4.72 -9.60 0.15
N TRP A 569 -5.23 -8.53 0.77
CA TRP A 569 -6.59 -8.06 0.57
C TRP A 569 -6.86 -7.67 -0.89
N LYS A 570 -5.97 -6.90 -1.51
CA LYS A 570 -6.07 -6.51 -2.93
C LYS A 570 -6.07 -7.74 -3.85
N LYS A 571 -5.27 -8.77 -3.55
CA LYS A 571 -5.30 -10.05 -4.27
C LYS A 571 -6.65 -10.76 -4.14
N LEU A 572 -7.24 -10.79 -2.94
CA LEU A 572 -8.55 -11.39 -2.73
C LEU A 572 -9.65 -10.65 -3.52
N LEU A 573 -9.61 -9.32 -3.58
CA LEU A 573 -10.54 -8.52 -4.40
C LEU A 573 -10.39 -8.85 -5.90
N GLY A 574 -9.18 -9.06 -6.38
CA GLY A 574 -8.88 -9.42 -7.77
C GLY A 574 -8.95 -10.91 -8.08
N LEU A 575 -9.34 -11.75 -7.12
CA LEU A 575 -9.18 -13.21 -7.22
C LEU A 575 -10.04 -13.81 -8.33
N VAL A 576 -11.33 -13.48 -8.36
CA VAL A 576 -12.29 -14.00 -9.35
C VAL A 576 -11.88 -13.66 -10.79
N PRO A 577 -11.69 -12.38 -11.18
CA PRO A 577 -11.28 -12.07 -12.55
C PRO A 577 -9.91 -12.65 -12.91
N SER A 578 -8.99 -12.75 -11.94
CA SER A 578 -7.69 -13.40 -12.14
C SER A 578 -7.83 -14.90 -12.43
N ILE A 579 -8.72 -15.61 -11.72
CA ILE A 579 -8.97 -17.04 -11.94
C ILE A 579 -9.63 -17.27 -13.30
N CYS A 580 -10.69 -16.51 -13.64
CA CYS A 580 -11.37 -16.66 -14.92
C CYS A 580 -10.41 -16.47 -16.11
N LYS A 581 -9.59 -15.42 -16.07
CA LYS A 581 -8.58 -15.17 -17.11
C LYS A 581 -7.53 -16.28 -17.18
N ARG A 582 -7.07 -16.79 -16.03
CA ARG A 582 -6.09 -17.89 -15.99
C ARG A 582 -6.68 -19.19 -16.52
N TRP A 583 -7.94 -19.47 -16.22
CA TRP A 583 -8.66 -20.65 -16.73
C TRP A 583 -8.72 -20.67 -18.26
N GLU A 584 -9.08 -19.56 -18.90
CA GLU A 584 -9.09 -19.44 -20.36
C GLU A 584 -7.71 -19.73 -20.96
N ALA A 585 -6.66 -19.14 -20.39
CA ALA A 585 -5.29 -19.40 -20.83
C ALA A 585 -4.90 -20.88 -20.63
N SER A 586 -5.22 -21.46 -19.46
CA SER A 586 -4.91 -22.86 -19.16
C SER A 586 -5.59 -23.85 -20.09
N ARG A 587 -6.80 -23.55 -20.60
CA ARG A 587 -7.48 -24.40 -21.59
C ARG A 587 -6.74 -24.45 -22.93
N ILE A 588 -6.19 -23.31 -23.36
CA ILE A 588 -5.40 -23.23 -24.59
C ILE A 588 -4.08 -23.98 -24.42
N GLU A 589 -3.39 -23.74 -23.30
CA GLU A 589 -2.12 -24.42 -22.99
C GLU A 589 -2.30 -25.94 -22.83
N LEU A 590 -3.43 -26.41 -22.29
CA LEU A 590 -3.74 -27.83 -22.19
C LEU A 590 -3.79 -28.49 -23.58
N SER A 591 -4.50 -27.88 -24.54
CA SER A 591 -4.59 -28.39 -25.91
C SER A 591 -3.21 -28.50 -26.56
N ILE A 592 -2.35 -27.50 -26.35
CA ILE A 592 -0.97 -27.53 -26.88
C ILE A 592 -0.15 -28.62 -26.21
N ALA A 593 -0.25 -28.76 -24.88
CA ALA A 593 0.47 -29.78 -24.14
C ALA A 593 0.04 -31.21 -24.52
N GLU A 594 -1.23 -31.42 -24.83
CA GLU A 594 -1.76 -32.69 -25.34
C GLU A 594 -1.16 -33.00 -26.72
N GLU A 595 -1.19 -32.04 -27.66
CA GLU A 595 -0.56 -32.19 -28.98
C GLU A 595 0.95 -32.49 -28.89
N ASP A 596 1.67 -31.76 -28.04
CA ASP A 596 3.11 -31.95 -27.83
C ASP A 596 3.40 -33.33 -27.20
N PHE A 597 2.54 -33.78 -26.28
CA PHE A 597 2.68 -35.10 -25.65
C PHE A 597 2.42 -36.24 -26.62
N GLU A 598 1.37 -36.14 -27.45
CA GLU A 598 1.07 -37.12 -28.51
C GLU A 598 2.22 -37.21 -29.51
N LEU A 599 2.75 -36.08 -29.97
CA LEU A 599 3.90 -36.04 -30.87
C LEU A 599 5.16 -36.65 -30.22
N LEU A 600 5.39 -36.37 -28.94
CA LEU A 600 6.51 -36.97 -28.20
C LEU A 600 6.33 -38.49 -28.09
N ASP A 601 5.13 -38.98 -27.77
CA ASP A 601 4.86 -40.40 -27.70
C ASP A 601 5.09 -41.05 -29.07
N GLU A 602 4.54 -40.51 -30.15
CA GLU A 602 4.74 -41.04 -31.51
C GLU A 602 6.21 -41.10 -31.94
N THR A 603 7.03 -40.13 -31.52
CA THR A 603 8.44 -40.00 -31.96
C THR A 603 9.44 -40.68 -31.04
N ALA A 604 9.11 -40.91 -29.77
CA ALA A 604 9.97 -41.57 -28.81
C ALA A 604 10.05 -43.08 -29.06
N SER A 605 11.26 -43.61 -29.18
CA SER A 605 11.47 -45.06 -29.32
C SER A 605 11.11 -45.82 -28.04
N ASP A 606 10.78 -47.12 -28.15
CA ASP A 606 10.49 -47.98 -27.00
C ASP A 606 11.58 -47.98 -25.92
N ALA A 607 12.83 -47.74 -26.32
CA ALA A 607 13.97 -47.64 -25.40
C ALA A 607 14.04 -46.29 -24.66
N GLN A 608 13.39 -45.24 -25.17
CA GLN A 608 13.28 -43.93 -24.53
C GLN A 608 12.02 -43.79 -23.68
N ARG A 609 10.99 -44.62 -23.92
CA ARG A 609 9.75 -44.66 -23.13
C ARG A 609 9.88 -45.47 -21.84
N ARG A 610 10.92 -46.30 -21.71
CA ARG A 610 11.27 -47.08 -20.50
C ARG A 610 12.38 -46.36 -19.74
#